data_AF-A0A090I4Q2-F1
#
_entry.id   AF-A0A090I4Q2-F1
#
_cell.length_a   1.000
_cell.length_b   1.000
_cell.length_c   1.000
_cell.angle_alpha   90.00
_cell.angle_beta   90.00
_cell.angle_gamma   90.00
#
_symmetry.space_group_name_H-M   'P 1'
#
loop_
_entity.id
_entity.type
_entity.pdbx_description
1 polymer ?
#
loop_
_entity_poly.entity_id
_entity_poly.type
_entity_poly.pdbx_seq_one_letter_code
_entity_poly.pdbx_strand_id
1 'polypeptide(L)'
;MKWSLIAIAILVVIVGYSVVTVSSGPLAPLGRISFVKVGNPDFYPGHPHSELLVQYAKEKNSNCALICHFAGSSNYRSYQDGDVFIIELGLIDTQGTGAADPTNYGDSIKLALFGAPDDRYKYKSDGIVFDTYDEAMNHVYTLAKEHNQTGPLPIAWHGNARQGNAVLIQGCGFPLYFHVLQKTYGMIPAYLYTLNGMIFPHMNNPYRNFELGHATELQQLYNEGELDYT
;
A
#
# COMPACT_ATOMS: atom_id res chain seq x y z
N MET A 1 39.25 3.23 -2.56
CA MET A 1 39.24 1.76 -2.38
C MET A 1 38.77 1.31 -0.99
N LYS A 2 39.44 1.65 0.13
CA LYS A 2 39.01 1.18 1.47
C LYS A 2 37.63 1.69 1.91
N TRP A 3 37.32 2.95 1.64
CA TRP A 3 36.01 3.54 1.97
C TRP A 3 34.85 2.93 1.19
N SER A 4 35.07 2.57 -0.08
CA SER A 4 34.07 1.88 -0.91
C SER A 4 33.75 0.50 -0.34
N LEU A 5 34.75 -0.25 0.13
CA LEU A 5 34.55 -1.55 0.77
C LEU A 5 33.79 -1.42 2.10
N ILE A 6 34.11 -0.40 2.90
CA ILE A 6 33.39 -0.11 4.16
C ILE A 6 31.93 0.24 3.86
N ALA A 7 31.67 1.10 2.87
CA ALA A 7 30.32 1.45 2.47
C ALA A 7 29.51 0.24 1.97
N ILE A 8 30.13 -0.62 1.16
CA ILE A 8 29.52 -1.87 0.71
C ILE A 8 29.22 -2.79 1.89
N ALA A 9 30.16 -2.95 2.85
CA ALA A 9 29.94 -3.78 4.03
C ALA A 9 28.75 -3.28 4.87
N ILE A 10 28.65 -1.96 5.09
CA ILE A 10 27.50 -1.35 5.78
C ILE A 10 26.20 -1.62 5.03
N LEU A 11 26.19 -1.46 3.70
CA LEU A 11 25.01 -1.70 2.88
C LEU A 11 24.59 -3.17 2.94
N VAL A 12 25.52 -4.11 2.87
CA VAL A 12 25.25 -5.55 3.02
C VAL A 12 24.64 -5.86 4.38
N VAL A 13 25.15 -5.25 5.47
CA VAL A 13 24.58 -5.44 6.81
C VAL A 13 23.15 -4.89 6.89
N ILE A 14 22.90 -3.68 6.35
CA ILE A 14 21.57 -3.06 6.32
C ILE A 14 20.57 -3.92 5.54
N VAL A 15 20.96 -4.37 4.35
CA VAL A 15 20.11 -5.21 3.49
C VAL A 15 19.87 -6.56 4.17
N GLY A 16 20.92 -7.22 4.67
CA GLY A 16 20.83 -8.51 5.34
C GLY A 16 19.93 -8.46 6.59
N TYR A 17 20.12 -7.44 7.44
CA TYR A 17 19.24 -7.20 8.59
C TYR A 17 17.78 -7.03 8.18
N SER A 18 17.52 -6.22 7.15
CA SER A 18 16.16 -5.97 6.67
C SER A 18 15.50 -7.23 6.12
N VAL A 19 16.23 -8.02 5.34
CA VAL A 19 15.74 -9.28 4.77
C VAL A 19 15.37 -10.27 5.88
N VAL A 20 16.23 -10.46 6.87
CA VAL A 20 15.99 -11.39 7.99
C VAL A 20 14.82 -10.92 8.86
N THR A 21 14.75 -9.62 9.14
CA THR A 21 13.68 -9.01 9.96
C THR A 21 12.32 -9.21 9.29
N VAL A 22 12.22 -8.93 7.98
CA VAL A 22 10.96 -9.06 7.24
C VAL A 22 10.60 -10.51 6.96
N SER A 23 11.57 -11.38 6.64
CA SER A 23 11.29 -12.80 6.36
C SER A 23 10.78 -13.56 7.58
N SER A 24 11.07 -13.05 8.78
CA SER A 24 10.61 -13.63 10.06
C SER A 24 9.34 -12.93 10.58
N GLY A 25 8.81 -11.98 9.82
CA GLY A 25 7.76 -11.07 10.21
C GLY A 25 6.34 -11.51 9.85
N PRO A 26 5.31 -10.84 10.39
CA PRO A 26 3.90 -11.18 10.13
C PRO A 26 3.38 -10.66 8.78
N LEU A 27 4.11 -9.79 8.09
CA LEU A 27 3.72 -9.15 6.83
C LEU A 27 4.74 -9.44 5.73
N ALA A 28 4.27 -9.71 4.51
CA ALA A 28 5.11 -9.83 3.31
C ALA A 28 4.95 -8.57 2.44
N PRO A 29 5.89 -7.60 2.49
CA PRO A 29 5.75 -6.37 1.73
C PRO A 29 5.93 -6.62 0.23
N LEU A 30 4.91 -6.23 -0.56
CA LEU A 30 4.93 -6.33 -2.02
C LEU A 30 5.36 -4.99 -2.62
N GLY A 31 4.48 -3.99 -2.55
CA GLY A 31 4.72 -2.69 -3.15
C GLY A 31 3.46 -1.97 -3.61
N ARG A 32 3.65 -1.06 -4.57
CA ARG A 32 2.59 -0.38 -5.29
C ARG A 32 1.90 -1.36 -6.25
N ILE A 33 0.57 -1.36 -6.28
CA ILE A 33 -0.17 -2.23 -7.23
C ILE A 33 -0.21 -1.64 -8.65
N SER A 34 -0.57 -0.37 -8.78
CA SER A 34 -0.88 0.27 -10.06
C SER A 34 -0.50 1.74 -10.10
N PHE A 35 -0.38 2.29 -11.31
CA PHE A 35 0.05 3.66 -11.56
C PHE A 35 -1.10 4.66 -11.58
N VAL A 36 -2.22 4.31 -12.20
CA VAL A 36 -3.42 5.14 -12.37
C VAL A 36 -4.67 4.26 -12.27
N LYS A 37 -5.83 4.86 -11.97
CA LYS A 37 -7.10 4.14 -11.98
C LYS A 37 -7.51 3.78 -13.40
N VAL A 38 -8.05 2.57 -13.58
CA VAL A 38 -8.69 2.13 -14.84
C VAL A 38 -10.21 1.94 -14.70
N GLY A 39 -10.71 2.09 -13.48
CA GLY A 39 -12.12 2.04 -13.09
C GLY A 39 -12.24 2.53 -11.65
N ASN A 40 -13.43 2.96 -11.23
CA ASN A 40 -13.71 3.36 -9.85
C ASN A 40 -15.05 2.77 -9.37
N PRO A 41 -15.07 2.04 -8.22
CA PRO A 41 -13.95 1.69 -7.35
C PRO A 41 -12.95 0.70 -8.01
N ASP A 42 -11.68 0.76 -7.61
CA ASP A 42 -10.59 -0.06 -8.20
C ASP A 42 -10.11 -1.21 -7.31
N PHE A 43 -10.50 -1.22 -6.04
CA PHE A 43 -10.41 -2.39 -5.17
C PHE A 43 -11.82 -2.86 -4.86
N TYR A 44 -12.34 -3.72 -5.75
CA TYR A 44 -13.64 -4.37 -5.65
C TYR A 44 -13.55 -5.73 -6.36
N PRO A 45 -14.35 -6.76 -6.00
CA PRO A 45 -14.28 -8.07 -6.63
C PRO A 45 -14.30 -8.03 -8.16
N GLY A 46 -13.32 -8.68 -8.80
CA GLY A 46 -13.19 -8.77 -10.26
C GLY A 46 -12.63 -7.52 -10.95
N HIS A 47 -12.23 -6.49 -10.20
CA HIS A 47 -11.55 -5.33 -10.80
C HIS A 47 -10.07 -5.69 -11.11
N PRO A 48 -9.47 -5.24 -12.23
CA PRO A 48 -8.11 -5.62 -12.63
C PRO A 48 -7.03 -5.39 -11.57
N HIS A 49 -7.11 -4.29 -10.79
CA HIS A 49 -6.16 -4.01 -9.71
C HIS A 49 -6.36 -4.91 -8.49
N SER A 50 -7.60 -5.31 -8.20
CA SER A 50 -7.91 -6.29 -7.17
C SER A 50 -7.41 -7.68 -7.57
N GLU A 51 -7.71 -8.13 -8.79
CA GLU A 51 -7.25 -9.41 -9.33
C GLU A 51 -5.72 -9.50 -9.36
N LEU A 52 -5.03 -8.39 -9.63
CA LEU A 52 -3.58 -8.33 -9.57
C LEU A 52 -3.05 -8.56 -8.15
N LEU A 53 -3.70 -7.99 -7.12
CA LEU A 53 -3.36 -8.26 -5.73
C LEU A 53 -3.67 -9.72 -5.33
N VAL A 54 -4.78 -10.28 -5.82
CA VAL A 54 -5.11 -11.71 -5.66
C VAL A 54 -4.00 -12.60 -6.24
N GLN A 55 -3.51 -12.29 -7.45
CA GLN A 55 -2.42 -13.03 -8.08
C GLN A 55 -1.15 -13.00 -7.22
N TYR A 56 -0.74 -11.83 -6.75
CA TYR A 56 0.44 -11.72 -5.89
C TYR A 56 0.26 -12.46 -4.55
N ALA A 57 -0.93 -12.46 -3.97
CA ALA A 57 -1.22 -13.22 -2.76
C ALA A 57 -1.07 -14.74 -3.01
N LYS A 58 -1.60 -15.24 -4.13
CA LYS A 58 -1.46 -16.64 -4.54
C LYS A 58 0.00 -17.05 -4.77
N GLU A 59 0.80 -16.19 -5.41
CA GLU A 59 2.25 -16.43 -5.58
C GLU A 59 3.00 -16.53 -4.24
N LYS A 60 2.48 -15.89 -3.20
CA LYS A 60 2.99 -15.99 -1.82
C LYS A 60 2.37 -17.13 -1.01
N ASN A 61 1.53 -17.97 -1.62
CA ASN A 61 0.75 -19.02 -0.95
C ASN A 61 -0.10 -18.45 0.20
N SER A 62 -0.71 -17.28 -0.04
CA SER A 62 -1.49 -16.55 0.94
C SER A 62 -2.99 -16.61 0.62
N ASN A 63 -3.82 -16.80 1.65
CA ASN A 63 -5.28 -16.79 1.54
C ASN A 63 -5.86 -15.38 1.69
N CYS A 64 -5.05 -14.43 2.16
CA CYS A 64 -5.43 -13.04 2.36
C CYS A 64 -4.41 -12.09 1.72
N ALA A 65 -4.81 -10.85 1.50
CA ALA A 65 -3.91 -9.74 1.21
C ALA A 65 -4.43 -8.44 1.85
N LEU A 66 -3.52 -7.58 2.26
CA LEU A 66 -3.80 -6.26 2.84
C LEU A 66 -3.50 -5.16 1.81
N ILE A 67 -4.47 -4.28 1.58
CA ILE A 67 -4.29 -3.09 0.75
C ILE A 67 -4.43 -1.81 1.59
N CYS A 68 -3.41 -0.96 1.52
CA CYS A 68 -3.36 0.31 2.22
C CYS A 68 -3.93 1.45 1.38
N HIS A 69 -4.71 2.33 2.01
CA HIS A 69 -5.30 3.53 1.42
C HIS A 69 -5.08 4.77 2.31
N PHE A 70 -5.23 5.95 1.73
CA PHE A 70 -5.64 7.12 2.48
C PHE A 70 -7.17 7.17 2.52
N ALA A 71 -7.73 7.34 3.71
CA ALA A 71 -9.16 7.27 3.93
C ALA A 71 -9.89 8.53 3.40
N GLY A 72 -10.88 8.31 2.55
CA GLY A 72 -11.89 9.25 2.11
C GLY A 72 -13.27 8.86 2.67
N SER A 73 -14.32 9.12 1.90
CA SER A 73 -15.70 8.84 2.30
C SER A 73 -16.08 7.35 2.26
N SER A 74 -15.29 6.49 1.59
CA SER A 74 -15.55 5.05 1.49
C SER A 74 -15.51 4.35 2.85
N ASN A 75 -16.16 3.19 2.93
CA ASN A 75 -16.14 2.34 4.12
C ASN A 75 -14.93 1.40 4.20
N TYR A 76 -14.14 1.28 3.12
CA TYR A 76 -12.98 0.38 3.08
C TYR A 76 -13.37 -1.04 3.51
N ARG A 77 -14.40 -1.58 2.84
CA ARG A 77 -14.94 -2.89 3.17
C ARG A 77 -14.02 -3.95 2.59
N SER A 78 -13.57 -4.85 3.44
CA SER A 78 -12.88 -6.08 3.06
C SER A 78 -13.84 -7.00 2.31
N TYR A 79 -13.33 -7.77 1.36
CA TYR A 79 -14.15 -8.62 0.50
C TYR A 79 -13.39 -9.86 0.00
N GLN A 80 -14.16 -10.86 -0.41
CA GLN A 80 -13.62 -12.04 -1.09
C GLN A 80 -13.46 -11.75 -2.58
N ASP A 81 -12.27 -11.97 -3.14
CA ASP A 81 -12.02 -11.91 -4.58
C ASP A 81 -11.35 -13.20 -5.06
N GLY A 82 -12.13 -14.02 -5.77
CA GLY A 82 -11.77 -15.41 -6.05
C GLY A 82 -11.48 -16.17 -4.75
N ASP A 83 -10.30 -16.75 -4.64
CA ASP A 83 -9.88 -17.54 -3.47
C ASP A 83 -9.14 -16.72 -2.39
N VAL A 84 -8.92 -15.43 -2.62
CA VAL A 84 -8.18 -14.57 -1.70
C VAL A 84 -9.11 -13.55 -1.05
N PHE A 85 -9.01 -13.41 0.26
CA PHE A 85 -9.71 -12.36 1.00
C PHE A 85 -8.87 -11.07 1.02
N ILE A 86 -9.41 -10.00 0.45
CA ILE A 86 -8.77 -8.68 0.42
C ILE A 86 -9.23 -7.89 1.64
N ILE A 87 -8.27 -7.51 2.48
CA ILE A 87 -8.46 -6.69 3.66
C ILE A 87 -8.11 -5.25 3.29
N GLU A 88 -9.06 -4.34 3.45
CA GLU A 88 -8.82 -2.92 3.20
C GLU A 88 -8.51 -2.18 4.51
N LEU A 89 -7.44 -1.38 4.50
CA LEU A 89 -7.08 -0.50 5.61
C LEU A 89 -6.83 0.92 5.10
N GLY A 90 -7.57 1.89 5.62
CA GLY A 90 -7.45 3.30 5.33
C GLY A 90 -6.81 4.09 6.48
N LEU A 91 -5.97 5.08 6.15
CA LEU A 91 -5.40 6.04 7.09
C LEU A 91 -6.18 7.36 7.03
N ILE A 92 -6.77 7.77 8.15
CA ILE A 92 -7.47 9.05 8.30
C ILE A 92 -6.49 10.06 8.91
N ASP A 93 -6.22 11.16 8.22
CA ASP A 93 -5.56 12.32 8.80
C ASP A 93 -6.58 13.20 9.51
N THR A 94 -6.47 13.35 10.83
CA THR A 94 -7.39 14.15 11.65
C THR A 94 -7.10 15.64 11.60
N GLN A 95 -5.96 16.04 11.03
CA GLN A 95 -5.50 17.43 10.96
C GLN A 95 -5.31 17.93 9.52
N GLY A 96 -5.48 17.06 8.53
CA GLY A 96 -5.44 17.38 7.11
C GLY A 96 -6.82 17.51 6.47
N THR A 97 -6.87 17.62 5.14
CA THR A 97 -8.12 17.77 4.37
C THR A 97 -8.75 16.42 3.95
N GLY A 98 -8.25 15.30 4.49
CA GLY A 98 -8.69 13.95 4.10
C GLY A 98 -8.30 13.58 2.66
N ALA A 99 -8.99 12.60 2.07
CA ALA A 99 -8.80 12.24 0.65
C ALA A 99 -9.44 13.22 -0.36
N ALA A 100 -9.99 14.35 0.10
CA ALA A 100 -10.76 15.29 -0.71
C ALA A 100 -9.88 16.16 -1.62
N ASP A 101 -8.69 16.53 -1.15
CA ASP A 101 -7.73 17.34 -1.90
C ASP A 101 -6.64 16.48 -2.53
N PRO A 102 -5.90 17.00 -3.54
CA PRO A 102 -4.71 16.33 -4.03
C PRO A 102 -3.79 15.98 -2.86
N THR A 103 -3.43 14.70 -2.73
CA THR A 103 -2.51 14.20 -1.71
C THR A 103 -1.36 15.20 -1.55
N ASN A 104 -1.24 15.82 -0.37
CA ASN A 104 -0.10 16.71 -0.10
C ASN A 104 1.15 15.85 -0.08
N TYR A 105 1.79 15.77 -1.25
CA TYR A 105 2.84 14.81 -1.50
C TYR A 105 4.08 15.11 -0.64
N GLY A 106 4.31 16.38 -0.32
CA GLY A 106 5.37 16.79 0.59
C GLY A 106 5.12 16.30 2.03
N ASP A 107 3.88 16.33 2.48
CA ASP A 107 3.50 15.84 3.81
C ASP A 107 3.40 14.30 3.85
N SER A 108 2.93 13.67 2.77
CA SER A 108 2.94 12.22 2.58
C SER A 108 4.36 11.65 2.54
N ILE A 109 5.30 12.34 1.89
CA ILE A 109 6.72 11.99 1.93
C ILE A 109 7.25 12.20 3.35
N LYS A 110 6.98 13.34 4.01
CA LYS A 110 7.43 13.53 5.40
C LYS A 110 6.91 12.43 6.32
N LEU A 111 5.66 12.00 6.17
CA LEU A 111 5.11 10.87 6.90
C LEU A 111 5.85 9.58 6.56
N ALA A 112 6.07 9.33 5.28
CA ALA A 112 6.78 8.16 4.78
C ALA A 112 8.30 8.19 5.06
N LEU A 113 8.85 9.29 5.57
CA LEU A 113 10.27 9.41 5.94
C LEU A 113 10.46 9.45 7.47
N PHE A 114 9.52 10.05 8.20
CA PHE A 114 9.70 10.35 9.63
C PHE A 114 8.66 9.67 10.53
N GLY A 115 7.66 9.01 9.95
CA GLY A 115 6.56 8.40 10.67
C GLY A 115 5.46 9.37 11.04
N ALA A 116 4.34 8.80 11.51
CA ALA A 116 3.18 9.55 11.96
C ALA A 116 3.36 10.05 13.41
N PRO A 117 3.00 11.31 13.72
CA PRO A 117 2.78 11.74 15.10
C PRO A 117 1.66 10.92 15.74
N ASP A 118 1.81 10.58 17.02
CA ASP A 118 0.91 9.64 17.73
C ASP A 118 -0.55 10.14 17.89
N ASP A 119 -0.85 11.40 17.55
CA ASP A 119 -2.16 12.05 17.73
C ASP A 119 -2.81 12.58 16.43
N ARG A 120 -2.14 12.38 15.29
CA ARG A 120 -2.59 12.96 14.00
C ARG A 120 -3.43 11.99 13.16
N TYR A 121 -3.35 10.69 13.42
CA TYR A 121 -3.93 9.71 12.51
C TYR A 121 -4.82 8.70 13.21
N LYS A 122 -5.92 8.37 12.53
CA LYS A 122 -6.81 7.26 12.84
C LYS A 122 -6.79 6.25 11.70
N TYR A 123 -7.37 5.10 11.91
CA TYR A 123 -7.45 4.04 10.92
C TYR A 123 -8.90 3.69 10.63
N LYS A 124 -9.18 3.19 9.43
CA LYS A 124 -10.52 2.75 9.04
C LYS A 124 -10.46 1.43 8.29
N SER A 125 -11.30 0.48 8.69
CA SER A 125 -11.50 -0.80 7.99
C SER A 125 -12.93 -1.27 8.26
N ASP A 126 -13.62 -1.80 7.25
CA ASP A 126 -15.00 -2.28 7.36
C ASP A 126 -16.00 -1.28 7.97
N GLY A 127 -15.77 0.01 7.75
CA GLY A 127 -16.57 1.11 8.31
C GLY A 127 -16.27 1.43 9.78
N ILE A 128 -15.40 0.65 10.44
CA ILE A 128 -14.97 0.87 11.83
C ILE A 128 -13.79 1.84 11.82
N VAL A 129 -13.81 2.83 12.71
CA VAL A 129 -12.69 3.76 12.93
C VAL A 129 -11.95 3.37 14.19
N PHE A 130 -10.63 3.22 14.08
CA PHE A 130 -9.75 2.88 15.19
C PHE A 130 -8.86 4.07 15.53
N ASP A 131 -8.68 4.32 16.82
CA ASP A 131 -7.89 5.44 17.30
C ASP A 131 -6.39 5.10 17.36
N THR A 132 -6.05 3.80 17.41
CA THR A 132 -4.67 3.34 17.50
C THR A 132 -4.28 2.37 16.40
N TYR A 133 -2.99 2.32 16.10
CA TYR A 133 -2.39 1.36 15.16
C TYR A 133 -2.65 -0.09 15.60
N ASP A 134 -2.49 -0.37 16.90
CA ASP A 134 -2.63 -1.73 17.43
C ASP A 134 -4.06 -2.24 17.31
N GLU A 135 -5.07 -1.41 17.59
CA GLU A 135 -6.48 -1.77 17.37
C GLU A 135 -6.77 -2.09 15.90
N ALA A 136 -6.29 -1.23 14.99
CA ALA A 136 -6.48 -1.41 13.56
C ALA A 136 -5.82 -2.70 13.04
N MET A 137 -4.58 -2.97 13.45
CA MET A 137 -3.88 -4.19 13.05
C MET A 137 -4.44 -5.44 13.71
N ASN A 138 -4.95 -5.35 14.95
CA ASN A 138 -5.67 -6.47 15.57
C ASN A 138 -6.92 -6.84 14.78
N HIS A 139 -7.67 -5.86 14.25
CA HIS A 139 -8.78 -6.11 13.33
C HIS A 139 -8.31 -6.83 12.05
N VAL A 140 -7.26 -6.31 11.40
CA VAL A 140 -6.65 -6.94 10.21
C VAL A 140 -6.24 -8.38 10.46
N TYR A 141 -5.53 -8.66 11.57
CA TYR A 141 -5.10 -10.02 11.89
C TYR A 141 -6.25 -10.94 12.30
N THR A 142 -7.33 -10.40 12.88
CA THR A 142 -8.55 -11.15 13.16
C THR A 142 -9.20 -11.61 11.87
N LEU A 143 -9.40 -10.70 10.92
CA LEU A 143 -9.92 -11.03 9.58
C LEU A 143 -9.03 -12.04 8.86
N ALA A 144 -7.72 -11.82 8.86
CA ALA A 144 -6.77 -12.74 8.22
C ALA A 144 -6.90 -14.16 8.80
N LYS A 145 -7.01 -14.27 10.13
CA LYS A 145 -7.19 -15.56 10.81
C LYS A 145 -8.54 -16.21 10.48
N GLU A 146 -9.62 -15.45 10.47
CA GLU A 146 -10.96 -15.94 10.10
C GLU A 146 -11.00 -16.49 8.67
N HIS A 147 -10.17 -15.93 7.78
CA HIS A 147 -10.00 -16.37 6.40
C HIS A 147 -8.82 -17.33 6.19
N ASN A 148 -8.43 -18.06 7.24
CA ASN A 148 -7.41 -19.12 7.20
C ASN A 148 -6.04 -18.65 6.70
N GLN A 149 -5.65 -17.40 6.92
CA GLN A 149 -4.31 -16.93 6.59
C GLN A 149 -3.25 -17.71 7.38
N THR A 150 -2.30 -18.30 6.66
CA THR A 150 -1.13 -18.96 7.24
C THR A 150 0.14 -18.29 6.74
N GLY A 151 1.07 -18.01 7.65
CA GLY A 151 2.31 -17.30 7.32
C GLY A 151 2.10 -15.79 7.12
N PRO A 152 3.12 -15.09 6.58
CA PRO A 152 3.09 -13.64 6.48
C PRO A 152 1.98 -13.14 5.53
N LEU A 153 1.23 -12.13 5.95
CA LEU A 153 0.17 -11.50 5.18
C LEU A 153 0.78 -10.55 4.12
N PRO A 154 0.59 -10.78 2.81
CA PRO A 154 1.00 -9.86 1.77
C PRO A 154 0.38 -8.49 1.98
N ILE A 155 1.21 -7.45 1.93
CA ILE A 155 0.77 -6.06 2.07
C ILE A 155 1.20 -5.27 0.85
N ALA A 156 0.28 -4.47 0.32
CA ALA A 156 0.50 -3.57 -0.80
C ALA A 156 -0.18 -2.21 -0.54
N TRP A 157 0.06 -1.24 -1.41
CA TRP A 157 -0.64 0.04 -1.32
C TRP A 157 -1.33 0.45 -2.61
N HIS A 158 -2.42 1.18 -2.42
CA HIS A 158 -3.19 1.79 -3.48
C HIS A 158 -2.40 2.94 -4.11
N GLY A 159 -1.90 2.67 -5.31
CA GLY A 159 -0.86 3.45 -5.97
C GLY A 159 -1.34 4.56 -6.89
N ASN A 160 -2.64 4.75 -7.06
CA ASN A 160 -3.13 5.46 -8.23
C ASN A 160 -2.90 6.98 -8.14
N ALA A 161 -2.13 7.50 -9.10
CA ALA A 161 -1.87 8.92 -9.24
C ALA A 161 -3.09 9.59 -9.87
N ARG A 162 -3.72 10.51 -9.12
CA ARG A 162 -4.90 11.26 -9.58
C ARG A 162 -4.55 12.41 -10.56
N GLN A 163 -3.32 12.88 -10.52
CA GLN A 163 -2.79 13.93 -11.39
C GLN A 163 -1.25 13.88 -11.43
N GLY A 164 -0.66 14.51 -12.45
CA GLY A 164 0.79 14.65 -12.59
C GLY A 164 1.49 13.37 -13.02
N ASN A 165 2.81 13.30 -12.81
CA ASN A 165 3.62 12.18 -13.30
C ASN A 165 3.31 10.90 -12.50
N ALA A 166 2.62 9.95 -13.13
CA ALA A 166 2.20 8.70 -12.50
C ALA A 166 3.35 7.82 -12.00
N VAL A 167 4.56 7.94 -12.57
CA VAL A 167 5.75 7.24 -12.08
C VAL A 167 6.20 7.81 -10.73
N LEU A 168 6.19 9.12 -10.59
CA LEU A 168 6.70 9.81 -9.39
C LEU A 168 5.67 9.83 -8.26
N ILE A 169 4.40 10.05 -8.59
CA ILE A 169 3.29 10.09 -7.63
C ILE A 169 2.91 8.67 -7.24
N GLN A 170 3.09 8.30 -5.97
CA GLN A 170 2.92 6.95 -5.41
C GLN A 170 1.48 6.63 -4.98
N GLY A 171 0.53 7.56 -5.13
CA GLY A 171 -0.86 7.36 -4.73
C GLY A 171 -1.11 7.49 -3.23
N CYS A 172 -2.35 7.26 -2.83
CA CYS A 172 -2.84 7.60 -1.50
C CYS A 172 -2.48 6.54 -0.44
N GLY A 173 -2.29 5.27 -0.82
CA GLY A 173 -1.93 4.21 0.12
C GLY A 173 -0.50 4.29 0.64
N PHE A 174 0.36 5.04 -0.03
CA PHE A 174 1.80 5.10 0.22
C PHE A 174 2.17 5.46 1.68
N PRO A 175 1.57 6.48 2.32
CA PRO A 175 1.95 6.87 3.67
C PRO A 175 1.59 5.81 4.72
N LEU A 176 0.41 5.19 4.59
CA LEU A 176 -0.02 4.12 5.48
C LEU A 176 0.87 2.88 5.35
N TYR A 177 1.22 2.50 4.14
CA TYR A 177 2.11 1.36 3.89
C TYR A 177 3.45 1.54 4.60
N PHE A 178 4.11 2.70 4.41
CA PHE A 178 5.35 2.98 5.13
C PHE A 178 5.16 2.93 6.63
N HIS A 179 4.08 3.53 7.14
CA HIS A 179 3.78 3.56 8.57
C HIS A 179 3.60 2.15 9.17
N VAL A 180 2.86 1.27 8.47
CA VAL A 180 2.68 -0.12 8.89
C VAL A 180 4.02 -0.85 8.93
N LEU A 181 4.84 -0.71 7.88
CA LEU A 181 6.18 -1.34 7.88
C LEU A 181 7.09 -0.77 8.95
N GLN A 182 7.02 0.53 9.22
CA GLN A 182 7.79 1.18 10.27
C GLN A 182 7.42 0.63 11.65
N LYS A 183 6.12 0.58 11.98
CA LYS A 183 5.64 0.09 13.28
C LYS A 183 5.89 -1.42 13.44
N THR A 184 5.88 -2.19 12.34
CA THR A 184 6.11 -3.65 12.37
C THR A 184 7.60 -4.03 12.40
N TYR A 185 8.43 -3.38 11.58
CA TYR A 185 9.81 -3.80 11.31
C TYR A 185 10.88 -2.76 11.67
N GLY A 186 10.46 -1.57 12.11
CA GLY A 186 11.37 -0.46 12.35
C GLY A 186 11.69 0.34 11.07
N MET A 187 12.40 1.45 11.26
CA MET A 187 12.66 2.43 10.20
C MET A 187 13.44 1.85 9.02
N ILE A 188 14.52 1.11 9.29
CA ILE A 188 15.44 0.66 8.23
C ILE A 188 14.75 -0.29 7.24
N PRO A 189 14.06 -1.36 7.67
CA PRO A 189 13.32 -2.21 6.74
C PRO A 189 12.18 -1.46 6.05
N ALA A 190 11.47 -0.57 6.76
CA ALA A 190 10.39 0.22 6.16
C ALA A 190 10.88 1.04 4.96
N TYR A 191 12.04 1.72 5.09
CA TYR A 191 12.67 2.43 3.99
C TYR A 191 13.01 1.52 2.80
N LEU A 192 13.70 0.41 3.07
CA LEU A 192 14.17 -0.49 2.04
C LEU A 192 12.99 -1.09 1.23
N TYR A 193 11.97 -1.58 1.93
CA TYR A 193 10.81 -2.22 1.30
C TYR A 193 9.83 -1.24 0.68
N THR A 194 9.79 0.01 1.14
CA THR A 194 9.04 1.08 0.46
C THR A 194 9.71 1.48 -0.84
N LEU A 195 11.03 1.69 -0.85
CA LEU A 195 11.78 1.98 -2.08
C LEU A 195 11.70 0.82 -3.09
N ASN A 196 11.83 -0.42 -2.61
CA ASN A 196 11.61 -1.59 -3.46
C ASN A 196 10.17 -1.63 -4.02
N GLY A 197 9.18 -1.35 -3.16
CA GLY A 197 7.78 -1.31 -3.54
C GLY A 197 7.42 -0.25 -4.59
N MET A 198 8.17 0.86 -4.66
CA MET A 198 8.01 1.88 -5.72
C MET A 198 8.43 1.34 -7.08
N ILE A 199 9.42 0.44 -7.10
CA ILE A 199 9.93 -0.20 -8.31
C ILE A 199 9.05 -1.40 -8.71
N PHE A 200 8.42 -2.06 -7.73
CA PHE A 200 7.60 -3.26 -7.90
C PHE A 200 6.61 -3.23 -9.10
N PRO A 201 5.76 -2.21 -9.30
CA PRO A 201 4.80 -2.21 -10.41
C PRO A 201 5.49 -2.07 -11.77
N HIS A 202 6.73 -1.55 -11.83
CA HIS A 202 7.48 -1.52 -13.08
C HIS A 202 7.88 -2.91 -13.55
N MET A 203 7.98 -3.89 -12.66
CA MET A 203 8.40 -5.24 -13.03
C MET A 203 7.24 -6.23 -13.02
N ASN A 204 6.24 -6.01 -12.17
CA ASN A 204 5.20 -7.01 -11.90
C ASN A 204 3.81 -6.62 -12.40
N ASN A 205 3.53 -5.34 -12.72
CA ASN A 205 2.22 -4.96 -13.26
C ASN A 205 2.17 -5.23 -14.79
N PRO A 206 1.37 -6.20 -15.26
CA PRO A 206 1.24 -6.48 -16.69
C PRO A 206 0.57 -5.33 -17.46
N TYR A 207 -0.21 -4.50 -16.78
CA TYR A 207 -0.88 -3.32 -17.34
C TYR A 207 0.00 -2.07 -17.36
N ARG A 208 1.25 -2.13 -16.87
CA ARG A 208 2.16 -0.99 -16.78
C ARG A 208 2.22 -0.14 -18.05
N ASN A 209 2.37 -0.79 -19.22
CA ASN A 209 2.50 -0.06 -20.48
C ASN A 209 1.20 0.65 -20.87
N PHE A 210 0.05 0.03 -20.59
CA PHE A 210 -1.26 0.63 -20.83
C PHE A 210 -1.50 1.80 -19.87
N GLU A 211 -1.31 1.58 -18.57
CA GLU A 211 -1.47 2.57 -17.52
C GLU A 211 -0.59 3.80 -17.73
N LEU A 212 0.71 3.60 -18.02
CA LEU A 212 1.63 4.71 -18.24
C LEU A 212 1.44 5.37 -19.61
N GLY A 213 1.05 4.61 -20.63
CA GLY A 213 0.77 5.13 -21.97
C GLY A 213 -0.47 6.02 -22.03
N HIS A 214 -1.47 5.75 -21.18
CA HIS A 214 -2.73 6.48 -21.10
C HIS A 214 -2.88 7.25 -19.77
N ALA A 215 -1.78 7.49 -19.04
CA ALA A 215 -1.83 8.03 -17.69
C ALA A 215 -2.60 9.36 -17.59
N THR A 216 -2.33 10.29 -18.53
CA THR A 216 -3.00 11.60 -18.56
C THR A 216 -4.49 11.47 -18.83
N GLU A 217 -4.88 10.61 -19.78
CA GLU A 217 -6.27 10.36 -20.14
C GLU A 217 -7.03 9.69 -18.98
N LEU A 218 -6.48 8.62 -18.42
CA LEU A 218 -7.08 7.91 -17.29
C LEU A 218 -7.20 8.80 -16.04
N GLN A 219 -6.24 9.69 -15.80
CA GLN A 219 -6.34 10.70 -14.76
C GLN A 219 -7.47 11.69 -15.04
N GLN A 220 -7.61 12.14 -16.28
CA GLN A 220 -8.69 13.05 -16.68
C GLN A 220 -10.06 12.38 -16.49
N LEU A 221 -10.26 11.19 -17.05
CA LEU A 221 -11.49 10.41 -16.92
C LEU A 221 -11.85 10.15 -15.45
N TYR A 222 -10.86 9.84 -14.61
CA TYR A 222 -11.09 9.68 -13.18
C TYR A 222 -11.57 10.98 -12.51
N ASN A 223 -11.00 12.12 -12.87
CA ASN A 223 -11.38 13.41 -12.29
C ASN A 223 -12.74 13.91 -12.80
N GLU A 224 -13.13 13.50 -14.01
CA GLU A 224 -14.44 13.80 -14.62
C GLU A 224 -15.53 12.82 -14.18
N GLY A 225 -15.18 11.75 -13.46
CA GLY A 225 -16.13 10.72 -13.01
C GLY A 225 -16.50 9.70 -14.07
N GLU A 226 -15.86 9.74 -15.25
CA GLU A 226 -16.15 8.83 -16.37
C GLU A 226 -15.65 7.40 -16.13
N LEU A 227 -14.78 7.20 -15.14
CA LEU A 227 -14.37 5.87 -14.67
C LEU A 227 -15.33 5.27 -13.63
N ASP A 228 -16.36 5.99 -13.19
CA ASP A 228 -17.33 5.50 -12.23
C ASP A 228 -18.33 4.57 -12.94
N TYR A 229 -18.45 3.33 -12.47
CA TYR A 229 -19.29 2.31 -13.13
C TYR A 229 -20.37 1.70 -12.22
N THR A 230 -20.72 2.39 -11.14
CA THR A 230 -21.78 2.01 -10.18
C THR A 230 -23.14 2.59 -10.52
#